data_AF-A0A0U5H909-F1
#
_entry.id   AF-A0A0U5H909-F1
#
_cell.length_a   1.000
_cell.length_b   1.000
_cell.length_c   1.000
_cell.angle_alpha   90.00
_cell.angle_beta   90.00
_cell.angle_gamma   90.00
#
_symmetry.space_group_name_H-M   'P 1'
#
loop_
_entity.id
_entity.type
_entity.pdbx_description
1 polymer ?
#
loop_
_entity_poly.entity_id
_entity_poly.type
_entity_poly.pdbx_seq_one_letter_code
_entity_poly.pdbx_strand_id
1 'polypeptide(L)'
;MPMISETLEYANTFREQFGVEPNDTWSEISDNVLVLQEQGVTIEYTTMNGSAAVKQADVVLVTYPLVYDNYTAENALTDLDYYANRQSADGPAMTWAIFSIVAGAVSPSGCSAFTYQQYSYAPYARAPFFQLSEQMLDNASINGGTHPAYPFLTGHGGANQVVLFGYLGLRFLPDDAIHIEPNLPPQIPYVKYRTFYWRGWPISAQSNYTHTVIQRAANAPPLDTADQRFANASIPVYVGLAGNATLHRLPTRGPLTVPNRQIGTINTIEGNLAQCSPVSSPDEFERGQFPISVVDGATSTRWQPTSSNSSSVTINLGVTMDRAQTIASGFHFEWAQAPPTNATVIFHDEPLLGHVSVASPGPNARIVAALTNIEQSRPYDEESTDLNEIRIPVGNTTTIQLDEQVPVARYATLVISGNQALRDGDEDVGATVAEWVILGPNSGRAQRRIKRVAIP
;
A
#
# COMPACT_ATOMS: atom_id res chain seq x y z
N MET A 1 19.60 -11.93 -7.82
CA MET A 1 20.89 -11.28 -8.19
C MET A 1 21.25 -10.11 -7.27
N PRO A 2 20.37 -9.13 -7.00
CA PRO A 2 20.67 -8.02 -6.08
C PRO A 2 21.21 -8.44 -4.71
N MET A 3 20.64 -9.48 -4.10
CA MET A 3 21.09 -10.01 -2.82
C MET A 3 22.56 -10.47 -2.84
N ILE A 4 23.06 -10.99 -3.97
CA ILE A 4 24.46 -11.41 -4.11
C ILE A 4 25.37 -10.18 -4.07
N SER A 5 25.04 -9.14 -4.85
CA SER A 5 25.81 -7.89 -4.90
C SER A 5 25.90 -7.22 -3.53
N GLU A 6 24.76 -6.96 -2.87
CA GLU A 6 24.75 -6.33 -1.54
C GLU A 6 25.50 -7.14 -0.49
N THR A 7 25.36 -8.47 -0.51
CA THR A 7 26.08 -9.32 0.45
C THR A 7 27.59 -9.19 0.28
N LEU A 8 28.08 -9.09 -0.95
CA LEU A 8 29.50 -8.95 -1.26
C LEU A 8 30.01 -7.54 -0.90
N GLU A 9 29.25 -6.48 -1.18
CA GLU A 9 29.61 -5.12 -0.76
C GLU A 9 29.65 -4.97 0.76
N TYR A 10 28.65 -5.51 1.46
CA TYR A 10 28.63 -5.45 2.93
C TYR A 10 29.77 -6.28 3.51
N ALA A 11 30.13 -7.41 2.90
CA ALA A 11 31.30 -8.17 3.33
C ALA A 11 32.59 -7.35 3.20
N ASN A 12 32.79 -6.61 2.10
CA ASN A 12 33.93 -5.71 1.95
C ASN A 12 33.89 -4.53 2.93
N THR A 13 32.72 -3.93 3.14
CA THR A 13 32.52 -2.87 4.16
C THR A 13 32.91 -3.35 5.56
N PHE A 14 32.51 -4.56 5.96
CA PHE A 14 32.91 -5.12 7.25
C PHE A 14 34.40 -5.43 7.31
N ARG A 15 35.02 -5.92 6.24
CA ARG A 15 36.47 -6.15 6.20
C ARG A 15 37.23 -4.87 6.53
N GLU A 16 36.88 -3.75 5.90
CA GLU A 16 37.48 -2.45 6.20
C GLU A 16 37.28 -2.04 7.66
N GLN A 17 36.07 -2.21 8.19
CA GLN A 17 35.78 -1.91 9.61
C GLN A 17 36.62 -2.75 10.59
N PHE A 18 37.02 -3.96 10.19
CA PHE A 18 37.90 -4.84 10.97
C PHE A 18 39.39 -4.70 10.62
N GLY A 19 39.77 -3.72 9.80
CA GLY A 19 41.17 -3.51 9.38
C GLY A 19 41.71 -4.61 8.47
N VAL A 20 40.82 -5.27 7.73
CA VAL A 20 41.14 -6.28 6.73
C VAL A 20 40.91 -5.67 5.35
N GLU A 21 41.88 -5.82 4.44
CA GLU A 21 41.76 -5.31 3.06
C GLU A 21 40.52 -5.87 2.35
N PRO A 22 39.74 -5.06 1.59
CA PRO A 22 38.66 -5.54 0.73
C PRO A 22 39.09 -6.64 -0.24
N ASN A 23 38.13 -7.43 -0.72
CA ASN A 23 38.35 -8.43 -1.76
C ASN A 23 37.86 -7.88 -3.11
N ASP A 24 38.79 -7.57 -4.01
CA ASP A 24 38.51 -7.01 -5.33
C ASP A 24 37.62 -7.93 -6.19
N THR A 25 37.77 -9.26 -6.08
CA THR A 25 36.92 -10.21 -6.82
C THR A 25 35.46 -10.11 -6.37
N TRP A 26 35.20 -9.79 -5.10
CA TRP A 26 33.83 -9.63 -4.61
C TRP A 26 33.18 -8.36 -5.13
N SER A 27 33.93 -7.24 -5.17
CA SER A 27 33.47 -6.02 -5.81
C SER A 27 33.24 -6.23 -7.31
N GLU A 28 34.13 -6.93 -8.01
CA GLU A 28 33.93 -7.26 -9.43
C GLU A 28 32.65 -8.07 -9.66
N ILE A 29 32.36 -9.08 -8.83
CA ILE A 29 31.12 -9.86 -8.94
C ILE A 29 29.90 -8.98 -8.66
N SER A 30 29.96 -8.13 -7.62
CA SER A 30 28.90 -7.22 -7.23
C SER A 30 28.54 -6.24 -8.36
N ASP A 31 29.56 -5.63 -8.98
CA ASP A 31 29.40 -4.67 -10.08
C ASP A 31 28.78 -5.30 -11.35
N ASN A 32 28.87 -6.62 -11.49
CA ASN A 32 28.46 -7.36 -12.70
C ASN A 32 27.24 -8.26 -12.50
N VAL A 33 26.50 -8.13 -11.40
CA VAL A 33 25.26 -8.90 -11.22
C VAL A 33 24.20 -8.50 -12.25
N LEU A 34 23.55 -9.49 -12.84
CA LEU A 34 22.50 -9.24 -13.84
C LEU A 34 21.18 -8.85 -13.16
N VAL A 35 20.67 -7.65 -13.48
CA VAL A 35 19.32 -7.20 -13.14
C VAL A 35 18.64 -6.77 -14.43
N LEU A 36 17.63 -7.53 -14.86
CA LEU A 36 16.93 -7.30 -16.12
C LEU A 36 15.65 -6.50 -15.88
N GLN A 37 15.35 -5.60 -16.80
CA GLN A 37 14.11 -4.83 -16.81
C GLN A 37 13.44 -4.92 -18.19
N GLU A 38 12.12 -5.00 -18.20
CA GLU A 38 11.30 -4.96 -19.40
C GLU A 38 10.15 -3.97 -19.17
N GLN A 39 9.97 -3.00 -20.07
CA GLN A 39 9.00 -1.90 -19.92
C GLN A 39 9.11 -1.16 -18.56
N GLY A 40 10.32 -1.07 -18.01
CA GLY A 40 10.61 -0.44 -16.72
C GLY A 40 10.34 -1.33 -15.48
N VAL A 41 9.77 -2.52 -15.67
CA VAL A 41 9.55 -3.51 -14.61
C VAL A 41 10.77 -4.42 -14.50
N THR A 42 11.32 -4.59 -13.30
CA THR A 42 12.36 -5.58 -13.05
C THR A 42 11.75 -6.98 -13.12
N ILE A 43 12.31 -7.86 -13.94
CA ILE A 43 11.76 -9.21 -14.14
C ILE A 43 12.34 -10.19 -13.11
N GLU A 44 11.49 -11.07 -12.59
CA GLU A 44 11.83 -12.04 -11.54
C GLU A 44 12.87 -13.07 -12.00
N TYR A 45 12.79 -13.49 -13.28
CA TYR A 45 13.72 -14.42 -13.91
C TYR A 45 13.81 -14.14 -15.42
N THR A 46 14.89 -14.60 -16.06
CA THR A 46 15.29 -14.23 -17.44
C THR A 46 14.29 -14.55 -18.54
N THR A 47 13.34 -15.45 -18.29
CA THR A 47 12.29 -15.84 -19.26
C THR A 47 10.89 -15.54 -18.74
N MET A 48 10.78 -14.68 -17.72
CA MET A 48 9.48 -14.23 -17.20
C MET A 48 8.75 -13.46 -18.30
N ASN A 49 7.45 -13.70 -18.42
CA ASN A 49 6.56 -12.95 -19.29
C ASN A 49 5.34 -12.45 -18.50
N GLY A 50 4.46 -11.71 -19.17
CA GLY A 50 3.23 -11.15 -18.63
C GLY A 50 2.19 -12.17 -18.17
N SER A 51 2.37 -13.48 -18.37
CA SER A 51 1.42 -14.51 -17.91
C SER A 51 1.83 -15.14 -16.58
N ALA A 52 3.03 -14.80 -16.06
CA ALA A 52 3.55 -15.36 -14.83
C ALA A 52 2.65 -15.04 -13.62
N ALA A 53 2.28 -16.09 -12.87
CA ALA A 53 1.55 -15.96 -11.62
C ALA A 53 2.53 -15.62 -10.49
N VAL A 54 2.33 -14.49 -9.83
CA VAL A 54 3.16 -14.06 -8.70
C VAL A 54 2.56 -14.60 -7.40
N LYS A 55 3.21 -15.62 -6.83
CA LYS A 55 2.71 -16.27 -5.60
C LYS A 55 3.01 -15.44 -4.35
N GLN A 56 4.17 -14.79 -4.28
CA GLN A 56 4.60 -14.06 -3.09
C GLN A 56 5.58 -12.94 -3.47
N ALA A 57 5.93 -12.10 -2.49
CA ALA A 57 6.93 -11.06 -2.66
C ALA A 57 8.28 -11.65 -3.10
N ASP A 58 8.77 -11.20 -4.26
CA ASP A 58 10.12 -11.51 -4.77
C ASP A 58 10.85 -10.21 -5.13
N VAL A 59 10.54 -9.60 -6.28
CA VAL A 59 11.20 -8.35 -6.74
C VAL A 59 11.05 -7.20 -5.75
N VAL A 60 9.89 -7.07 -5.10
CA VAL A 60 9.69 -6.04 -4.06
C VAL A 60 10.63 -6.19 -2.85
N LEU A 61 11.23 -7.38 -2.65
CA LEU A 61 12.24 -7.61 -1.61
C LEU A 61 13.56 -6.86 -1.85
N VAL A 62 13.82 -6.46 -3.10
CA VAL A 62 14.97 -5.63 -3.48
C VAL A 62 14.91 -4.26 -2.79
N THR A 63 13.71 -3.70 -2.64
CA THR A 63 13.49 -2.44 -1.92
C THR A 63 13.52 -2.64 -0.40
N TYR A 64 12.83 -3.68 0.09
CA TYR A 64 12.85 -4.05 1.50
C TYR A 64 12.65 -5.56 1.65
N PRO A 65 13.52 -6.27 2.38
CA PRO A 65 14.48 -5.75 3.34
C PRO A 65 15.86 -5.40 2.77
N LEU A 66 16.12 -5.68 1.50
CA LEU A 66 17.49 -5.65 0.97
C LEU A 66 18.09 -4.24 0.95
N VAL A 67 17.34 -3.23 0.51
CA VAL A 67 17.83 -1.85 0.28
C VAL A 67 18.98 -1.85 -0.73
N TYR A 68 18.72 -2.35 -1.94
CA TYR A 68 19.75 -2.44 -2.97
C TYR A 68 20.21 -1.04 -3.43
N ASP A 69 21.51 -0.76 -3.37
CA ASP A 69 22.06 0.57 -3.70
C ASP A 69 21.85 0.94 -5.17
N ASN A 70 21.97 -0.03 -6.08
CA ASN A 70 21.75 0.17 -7.52
C ASN A 70 20.27 -0.02 -7.90
N TYR A 71 19.37 0.54 -7.10
CA TYR A 71 17.93 0.43 -7.31
C TYR A 71 17.22 1.75 -6.99
N THR A 72 16.70 2.39 -8.03
CA THR A 72 16.11 3.73 -7.89
C THR A 72 14.73 3.67 -7.23
N ALA A 73 14.30 4.79 -6.63
CA ALA A 73 12.93 4.91 -6.11
C ALA A 73 11.86 4.74 -7.21
N GLU A 74 12.19 5.05 -8.47
CA GLU A 74 11.30 4.83 -9.61
C GLU A 74 11.18 3.36 -9.99
N ASN A 75 12.28 2.61 -9.99
CA ASN A 75 12.26 1.15 -10.17
C ASN A 75 11.41 0.51 -9.07
N ALA A 76 11.67 0.88 -7.81
CA ALA A 76 10.91 0.38 -6.67
C ALA A 76 9.41 0.68 -6.75
N LEU A 77 9.03 1.88 -7.18
CA LEU A 77 7.63 2.24 -7.38
C LEU A 77 6.98 1.47 -8.53
N THR A 78 7.69 1.34 -9.66
CA THR A 78 7.19 0.62 -10.84
C THR A 78 6.99 -0.86 -10.52
N ASP A 79 7.93 -1.46 -9.79
CA ASP A 79 7.85 -2.85 -9.39
C ASP A 79 6.80 -3.06 -8.30
N LEU A 80 6.64 -2.13 -7.35
CA LEU A 80 5.50 -2.14 -6.42
C LEU A 80 4.17 -2.16 -7.18
N ASP A 81 3.98 -1.23 -8.13
CA ASP A 81 2.73 -1.10 -8.89
C ASP A 81 2.46 -2.35 -9.76
N TYR A 82 3.48 -2.90 -10.42
CA TYR A 82 3.33 -4.12 -11.22
C TYR A 82 3.02 -5.33 -10.34
N TYR A 83 3.89 -5.65 -9.39
CA TYR A 83 3.80 -6.88 -8.61
C TYR A 83 2.61 -6.87 -7.65
N ALA A 84 2.17 -5.72 -7.12
CA ALA A 84 0.97 -5.65 -6.28
C ALA A 84 -0.29 -5.98 -7.08
N ASN A 85 -0.36 -5.58 -8.36
CA ASN A 85 -1.48 -5.91 -9.23
C ASN A 85 -1.47 -7.38 -9.71
N ARG A 86 -0.30 -8.01 -9.76
CA ARG A 86 -0.13 -9.41 -10.19
C ARG A 86 -0.13 -10.43 -9.05
N GLN A 87 -0.02 -9.95 -7.81
CA GLN A 87 0.04 -10.80 -6.63
C GLN A 87 -1.24 -11.65 -6.50
N SER A 88 -1.06 -12.97 -6.48
CA SER A 88 -2.15 -13.91 -6.30
C SER A 88 -2.78 -13.80 -4.91
N ALA A 89 -4.11 -14.02 -4.85
CA ALA A 89 -4.86 -14.15 -3.61
C ALA A 89 -4.45 -15.41 -2.79
N ASP A 90 -3.85 -16.42 -3.44
CA ASP A 90 -3.33 -17.63 -2.78
C ASP A 90 -1.98 -17.42 -2.10
N GLY A 91 -1.44 -16.20 -2.15
CA GLY A 91 -0.15 -15.87 -1.56
C GLY A 91 -0.11 -16.02 -0.04
N PRO A 92 1.06 -16.36 0.53
CA PRO A 92 1.19 -16.60 1.96
C PRO A 92 1.12 -15.30 2.77
N ALA A 93 0.74 -15.40 4.05
CA ALA A 93 0.49 -14.28 4.97
C ALA A 93 1.66 -13.30 5.17
N MET A 94 2.88 -13.66 4.77
CA MET A 94 4.04 -12.77 4.85
C MET A 94 4.10 -11.72 3.72
N THR A 95 3.35 -11.92 2.64
CA THR A 95 3.50 -11.19 1.39
C THR A 95 3.14 -9.72 1.52
N TRP A 96 1.89 -9.42 1.90
CA TRP A 96 1.36 -8.06 1.93
C TRP A 96 2.02 -7.14 2.97
N ALA A 97 2.71 -7.71 3.98
CA ALA A 97 3.51 -6.92 4.90
C ALA A 97 4.67 -6.23 4.18
N ILE A 98 5.31 -6.91 3.22
CA ILE A 98 6.39 -6.34 2.41
C ILE A 98 5.84 -5.23 1.51
N PHE A 99 4.71 -5.48 0.83
CA PHE A 99 4.02 -4.45 0.03
C PHE A 99 3.65 -3.22 0.87
N SER A 100 3.18 -3.40 2.11
CA SER A 100 2.90 -2.30 3.04
C SER A 100 4.14 -1.47 3.36
N ILE A 101 5.26 -2.12 3.66
CA ILE A 101 6.52 -1.47 3.99
C ILE A 101 7.09 -0.72 2.78
N VAL A 102 7.09 -1.35 1.60
CA VAL A 102 7.57 -0.76 0.35
C VAL A 102 6.68 0.41 -0.07
N ALA A 103 5.36 0.29 -0.03
CA ALA A 103 4.44 1.39 -0.33
C ALA A 103 4.65 2.59 0.62
N GLY A 104 4.89 2.32 1.90
CA GLY A 104 5.23 3.35 2.89
C GLY A 104 6.49 4.15 2.53
N ALA A 105 7.47 3.48 1.92
CA ALA A 105 8.71 4.09 1.46
C ALA A 105 8.53 4.83 0.11
N VAL A 106 8.03 4.16 -0.93
CA VAL A 106 8.19 4.65 -2.31
C VAL A 106 6.96 5.32 -2.91
N SER A 107 5.75 5.07 -2.38
CA SER A 107 4.53 5.66 -2.97
C SER A 107 4.53 7.19 -2.83
N PRO A 108 4.17 7.95 -3.90
CA PRO A 108 4.16 9.41 -3.86
C PRO A 108 2.85 10.01 -3.31
N SER A 109 1.78 9.22 -3.23
CA SER A 109 0.43 9.65 -2.88
C SER A 109 -0.37 8.49 -2.29
N GLY A 110 -1.53 8.80 -1.70
CA GLY A 110 -2.47 7.80 -1.21
C GLY A 110 -2.06 7.17 0.12
N CYS A 111 -2.74 6.09 0.48
CA CYS A 111 -2.58 5.41 1.77
C CYS A 111 -2.72 3.90 1.67
N SER A 112 -2.45 3.32 0.49
CA SER A 112 -2.48 1.87 0.26
C SER A 112 -1.58 1.07 1.21
N ALA A 113 -0.51 1.67 1.74
CA ALA A 113 0.31 1.08 2.80
C ALA A 113 -0.53 0.62 4.01
N PHE A 114 -1.61 1.32 4.37
CA PHE A 114 -2.55 0.90 5.41
C PHE A 114 -3.40 -0.29 4.96
N THR A 115 -3.95 -0.26 3.74
CA THR A 115 -4.72 -1.38 3.18
C THR A 115 -3.88 -2.66 3.11
N TYR A 116 -2.64 -2.59 2.62
CA TYR A 116 -1.71 -3.71 2.60
C TYR A 116 -1.39 -4.23 4.02
N GLN A 117 -1.32 -3.35 5.03
CA GLN A 117 -1.17 -3.80 6.42
C GLN A 117 -2.38 -4.62 6.87
N GLN A 118 -3.61 -4.17 6.61
CA GLN A 118 -4.82 -4.94 6.93
C GLN A 118 -4.79 -6.29 6.22
N TYR A 119 -4.35 -6.29 4.97
CA TYR A 119 -4.20 -7.48 4.16
C TYR A 119 -3.18 -8.46 4.74
N SER A 120 -2.10 -7.98 5.37
CA SER A 120 -1.02 -8.83 5.87
C SER A 120 -1.38 -9.69 7.09
N TYR A 121 -2.57 -9.52 7.69
CA TYR A 121 -2.97 -10.34 8.84
C TYR A 121 -4.45 -10.69 8.86
N ALA A 122 -5.35 -9.78 8.48
CA ALA A 122 -6.78 -9.96 8.73
C ALA A 122 -7.39 -11.21 8.04
N PRO A 123 -7.13 -11.49 6.74
CA PRO A 123 -7.73 -12.66 6.08
C PRO A 123 -7.05 -13.99 6.47
N TYR A 124 -5.89 -13.91 7.12
CA TYR A 124 -5.11 -15.06 7.56
C TYR A 124 -5.42 -15.45 9.01
N ALA A 125 -6.00 -14.55 9.81
CA ALA A 125 -6.31 -14.81 11.20
C ALA A 125 -7.43 -15.86 11.37
N ARG A 126 -7.30 -16.72 12.37
CA ARG A 126 -8.31 -17.70 12.77
C ARG A 126 -8.69 -17.50 14.23
N ALA A 127 -9.99 -17.39 14.48
CA ALA A 127 -10.55 -17.40 15.83
C ALA A 127 -10.32 -18.77 16.50
N PRO A 128 -10.32 -18.85 17.86
CA PRO A 128 -10.49 -17.75 18.81
C PRO A 128 -9.16 -17.08 19.22
N PHE A 129 -8.01 -17.67 18.86
CA PHE A 129 -6.69 -17.23 19.33
C PHE A 129 -6.01 -16.22 18.41
N PHE A 130 -6.64 -15.88 17.27
CA PHE A 130 -6.13 -14.95 16.26
C PHE A 130 -4.70 -15.31 15.80
N GLN A 131 -4.43 -16.61 15.67
CA GLN A 131 -3.23 -17.12 15.02
C GLN A 131 -3.41 -17.02 13.50
N LEU A 132 -2.32 -16.81 12.78
CA LEU A 132 -2.35 -16.73 11.31
C LEU A 132 -2.19 -18.12 10.70
N SER A 133 -3.02 -18.42 9.69
CA SER A 133 -2.76 -19.49 8.71
C SER A 133 -1.80 -18.97 7.64
N GLU A 134 -1.07 -19.87 6.98
CA GLU A 134 -0.20 -19.51 5.86
C GLU A 134 -1.01 -18.91 4.71
N GLN A 135 -2.16 -19.48 4.37
CA GLN A 135 -3.00 -19.02 3.26
C GLN A 135 -4.34 -18.47 3.77
N MET A 136 -5.01 -17.68 2.92
CA MET A 136 -6.33 -17.17 3.26
C MET A 136 -7.37 -18.28 3.33
N LEU A 137 -7.21 -19.35 2.54
CA LEU A 137 -8.07 -20.54 2.48
C LEU A 137 -7.32 -21.77 3.00
N ASP A 138 -7.91 -22.48 3.95
CA ASP A 138 -7.31 -23.69 4.54
C ASP A 138 -7.63 -24.97 3.75
N ASN A 139 -8.62 -24.92 2.85
CA ASN A 139 -9.02 -26.04 2.01
C ASN A 139 -8.07 -26.18 0.81
N ALA A 140 -7.19 -27.19 0.87
CA ALA A 140 -6.20 -27.49 -0.15
C ALA A 140 -6.79 -27.64 -1.56
N SER A 141 -8.04 -28.08 -1.70
CA SER A 141 -8.68 -28.30 -3.01
C SER A 141 -8.97 -27.01 -3.76
N ILE A 142 -8.98 -25.85 -3.09
CA ILE A 142 -9.40 -24.55 -3.65
C ILE A 142 -8.43 -23.40 -3.30
N ASN A 143 -7.22 -23.71 -2.79
CA ASN A 143 -6.21 -22.70 -2.40
C ASN A 143 -4.88 -22.85 -3.19
N GLY A 144 -4.95 -23.50 -4.36
CA GLY A 144 -3.78 -23.87 -5.15
C GLY A 144 -3.10 -25.18 -4.73
N GLY A 145 -3.81 -26.09 -4.03
CA GLY A 145 -3.33 -27.46 -3.80
C GLY A 145 -2.38 -27.62 -2.61
N THR A 146 -2.24 -26.62 -1.75
CA THR A 146 -1.26 -26.61 -0.65
C THR A 146 -1.97 -26.73 0.69
N HIS A 147 -1.49 -27.57 1.59
CA HIS A 147 -1.98 -27.60 2.97
C HIS A 147 -1.32 -26.48 3.78
N PRO A 148 -2.07 -25.46 4.25
CA PRO A 148 -1.45 -24.32 4.90
C PRO A 148 -0.84 -24.67 6.25
N ALA A 149 0.33 -24.13 6.55
CA ALA A 149 0.87 -24.18 7.89
C ALA A 149 -0.01 -23.38 8.87
N TYR A 150 -0.25 -23.93 10.07
CA TYR A 150 -0.95 -23.26 11.15
C TYR A 150 -0.44 -23.74 12.54
N PRO A 151 -0.02 -22.84 13.45
CA PRO A 151 0.13 -21.39 13.23
C PRO A 151 1.33 -21.08 12.31
N PHE A 152 1.17 -20.06 11.46
CA PHE A 152 2.20 -19.61 10.52
C PHE A 152 2.97 -18.41 11.09
N LEU A 153 4.03 -18.71 11.84
CA LEU A 153 4.84 -17.69 12.54
C LEU A 153 5.53 -16.70 11.59
N THR A 154 5.85 -17.11 10.36
CA THR A 154 6.41 -16.20 9.35
C THR A 154 5.43 -15.08 8.99
N GLY A 155 4.13 -15.39 8.90
CA GLY A 155 3.08 -14.39 8.73
C GLY A 155 3.01 -13.41 9.89
N HIS A 156 3.09 -13.91 11.13
CA HIS A 156 3.14 -13.06 12.32
C HIS A 156 4.37 -12.14 12.30
N GLY A 157 5.53 -12.67 11.90
CA GLY A 157 6.76 -11.91 11.73
C GLY A 157 6.61 -10.80 10.69
N GLY A 158 6.00 -11.08 9.53
CA GLY A 158 5.67 -10.09 8.50
C GLY A 158 4.79 -8.96 9.04
N ALA A 159 3.61 -9.29 9.57
CA ALA A 159 2.68 -8.30 10.09
C ALA A 159 3.30 -7.42 11.20
N ASN A 160 4.13 -8.01 12.06
CA ASN A 160 4.82 -7.28 13.13
C ASN A 160 5.81 -6.25 12.58
N GLN A 161 6.46 -6.51 11.44
CA GLN A 161 7.46 -5.62 10.85
C GLN A 161 6.88 -4.28 10.38
N VAL A 162 5.63 -4.25 9.90
CA VAL A 162 5.02 -3.08 9.24
C VAL A 162 5.13 -1.79 10.05
N VAL A 163 4.85 -1.83 11.35
CA VAL A 163 4.85 -0.59 12.16
C VAL A 163 6.26 0.02 12.27
N LEU A 164 7.28 -0.80 12.49
CA LEU A 164 8.64 -0.30 12.71
C LEU A 164 9.40 -0.05 11.41
N PHE A 165 9.28 -0.96 10.45
CA PHE A 165 10.03 -0.88 9.19
C PHE A 165 9.23 -0.19 8.08
N GLY A 166 7.90 -0.15 8.17
CA GLY A 166 7.04 0.59 7.25
C GLY A 166 6.82 2.02 7.73
N TYR A 167 6.09 2.22 8.83
CA TYR A 167 5.63 3.57 9.23
C TYR A 167 6.73 4.47 9.82
N LEU A 168 7.70 3.91 10.53
CA LEU A 168 8.91 4.66 10.89
C LEU A 168 9.95 4.63 9.75
N GLY A 169 9.83 3.69 8.81
CA GLY A 169 10.79 3.51 7.72
C GLY A 169 12.19 3.13 8.21
N LEU A 170 12.31 2.49 9.38
CA LEU A 170 13.63 2.15 9.95
C LEU A 170 14.41 1.24 9.00
N ARG A 171 15.69 1.53 8.76
CA ARG A 171 16.64 0.64 8.08
C ARG A 171 17.89 0.49 8.92
N PHE A 172 18.38 -0.75 9.01
CA PHE A 172 19.67 -1.04 9.64
C PHE A 172 20.68 -1.24 8.52
N LEU A 173 21.48 -0.20 8.28
CA LEU A 173 22.57 -0.22 7.31
C LEU A 173 23.90 -0.37 8.05
N PRO A 174 24.94 -0.92 7.41
CA PRO A 174 26.24 -1.18 8.04
C PRO A 174 27.09 0.08 8.22
N ASP A 175 26.48 1.18 8.67
CA ASP A 175 27.12 2.47 8.90
C ASP A 175 26.92 2.99 10.34
N ASP A 176 27.36 4.22 10.58
CA ASP A 176 27.32 4.89 11.88
C ASP A 176 26.13 5.86 12.02
N ALA A 177 25.01 5.62 11.30
CA ALA A 177 23.79 6.41 11.38
C ALA A 177 22.51 5.57 11.61
N ILE A 178 21.49 6.22 12.17
CA ILE A 178 20.10 5.71 12.12
C ILE A 178 19.48 6.17 10.81
N HIS A 179 18.84 5.25 10.08
CA HIS A 179 18.10 5.58 8.86
C HIS A 179 16.60 5.39 9.11
N ILE A 180 15.82 6.44 8.90
CA ILE A 180 14.36 6.41 9.02
C ILE A 180 13.69 7.11 7.84
N GLU A 181 12.49 6.69 7.54
CA GLU A 181 11.64 7.33 6.54
C GLU A 181 10.19 7.37 7.05
N PRO A 182 9.87 8.32 7.95
CA PRO A 182 8.58 8.29 8.61
C PRO A 182 7.42 8.65 7.68
N ASN A 183 6.44 7.75 7.63
CA ASN A 183 5.22 7.92 6.86
C ASN A 183 4.07 7.18 7.54
N LEU A 184 3.39 7.86 8.46
CA LEU A 184 2.23 7.29 9.15
C LEU A 184 0.98 7.46 8.30
N PRO A 185 0.22 6.39 7.99
CA PRO A 185 -1.05 6.52 7.29
C PRO A 185 -2.07 7.34 8.09
N PRO A 186 -2.91 8.17 7.45
CA PRO A 186 -3.86 9.05 8.13
C PRO A 186 -4.93 8.29 8.94
N GLN A 187 -5.15 7.01 8.66
CA GLN A 187 -6.04 6.12 9.43
C GLN A 187 -5.53 5.87 10.86
N ILE A 188 -4.23 6.09 11.12
CA ILE A 188 -3.61 5.92 12.44
C ILE A 188 -3.33 7.31 13.01
N PRO A 189 -4.12 7.82 13.97
CA PRO A 189 -3.96 9.18 14.47
C PRO A 189 -2.66 9.38 15.26
N TYR A 190 -2.23 8.33 15.98
CA TYR A 190 -1.03 8.31 16.77
C TYR A 190 -0.50 6.88 16.92
N VAL A 191 0.82 6.74 16.88
CA VAL A 191 1.51 5.47 17.18
C VAL A 191 2.68 5.71 18.12
N LYS A 192 2.82 4.83 19.11
CA LYS A 192 4.07 4.68 19.87
C LYS A 192 4.76 3.42 19.36
N TYR A 193 5.95 3.58 18.81
CA TYR A 193 6.72 2.43 18.32
C TYR A 193 7.31 1.66 19.49
N ARG A 194 7.49 0.37 19.29
CA ARG A 194 8.30 -0.47 20.16
C ARG A 194 9.73 0.06 20.22
N THR A 195 10.33 0.07 21.42
CA THR A 195 11.74 0.43 21.59
C THR A 195 12.59 -0.49 20.74
N PHE A 196 13.47 0.08 19.92
CA PHE A 196 14.43 -0.67 19.12
C PHE A 196 15.85 -0.31 19.55
N TYR A 197 16.80 -1.20 19.28
CA TYR A 197 18.19 -0.98 19.63
C TYR A 197 18.99 -0.70 18.36
N TRP A 198 19.73 0.40 18.36
CA TRP A 198 20.68 0.74 17.31
C TRP A 198 22.08 0.75 17.91
N ARG A 199 22.97 -0.13 17.42
CA ARG A 199 24.34 -0.33 17.93
C ARG A 199 24.40 -0.45 19.46
N GLY A 200 23.42 -1.18 20.00
CA GLY A 200 23.21 -1.45 21.43
C GLY A 200 22.57 -0.32 22.26
N TRP A 201 22.27 0.83 21.66
CA TRP A 201 21.56 1.93 22.34
C TRP A 201 20.05 1.85 22.12
N PRO A 202 19.22 1.95 23.17
CA PRO A 202 17.78 1.86 23.05
C PRO A 202 17.19 3.18 22.57
N ILE A 203 16.38 3.13 21.54
CA ILE A 203 15.70 4.26 20.92
C ILE A 203 14.20 4.06 21.06
N SER A 204 13.53 5.10 21.56
CA SER A 204 12.08 5.19 21.59
C SER A 204 11.62 6.17 20.54
N ALA A 205 10.49 5.87 19.91
CA ALA A 205 9.90 6.71 18.89
C ALA A 205 8.37 6.78 19.07
N GLN A 206 7.78 7.87 18.60
CA GLN A 206 6.34 8.03 18.47
C GLN A 206 6.03 8.97 17.30
N SER A 207 4.89 8.76 16.65
CA SER A 207 4.45 9.59 15.53
C SER A 207 2.98 9.95 15.67
N ASN A 208 2.65 11.18 15.28
CA ASN A 208 1.32 11.49 14.75
C ASN A 208 1.41 11.55 13.22
N TYR A 209 0.37 12.00 12.54
CA TYR A 209 0.39 12.09 11.08
C TYR A 209 1.51 13.00 10.54
N THR A 210 1.78 14.10 11.24
CA THR A 210 2.64 15.18 10.73
C THR A 210 4.12 15.02 11.01
N HIS A 211 4.48 14.46 12.17
CA HIS A 211 5.86 14.40 12.64
C HIS A 211 6.12 13.14 13.46
N THR A 212 7.38 12.72 13.46
CA THR A 212 7.94 11.69 14.34
C THR A 212 8.86 12.32 15.35
N VAL A 213 8.75 11.86 16.59
CA VAL A 213 9.65 12.20 17.70
C VAL A 213 10.45 10.96 18.05
N ILE A 214 11.78 11.04 17.95
CA ILE A 214 12.70 9.98 18.38
C ILE A 214 13.59 10.48 19.51
N GLN A 215 13.92 9.59 20.45
CA GLN A 215 14.81 9.90 21.56
C GLN A 215 15.49 8.64 22.08
N ARG A 216 16.64 8.79 22.73
CA ARG A 216 17.22 7.72 23.55
C ARG A 216 16.21 7.34 24.64
N ALA A 217 15.89 6.06 24.74
CA ALA A 217 14.85 5.59 25.64
C ALA A 217 15.31 5.74 27.10
N ALA A 218 14.51 6.45 27.92
CA ALA A 218 14.85 6.67 29.32
C ALA A 218 14.66 5.43 30.22
N ASN A 219 13.72 4.55 29.84
CA ASN A 219 13.27 3.42 30.66
C ASN A 219 13.82 2.06 30.17
N ALA A 220 14.85 2.08 29.31
CA ALA A 220 15.51 0.87 28.84
C ALA A 220 17.03 1.06 28.97
N PRO A 221 17.75 0.11 29.58
CA PRO A 221 19.21 0.18 29.65
C PRO A 221 19.83 -0.08 28.27
N PRO A 222 20.99 0.51 27.95
CA PRO A 222 21.84 0.04 26.85
C PRO A 222 22.21 -1.43 27.02
N LEU A 223 22.43 -2.12 25.90
CA LEU A 223 23.01 -3.46 25.92
C LEU A 223 24.45 -3.38 26.42
N ASP A 224 24.95 -4.46 27.03
CA ASP A 224 26.34 -4.57 27.49
C ASP A 224 27.36 -4.39 26.34
N THR A 225 26.92 -4.62 25.10
CA THR A 225 27.69 -4.48 23.86
C THR A 225 27.45 -3.14 23.14
N ALA A 226 26.83 -2.16 23.78
CA ALA A 226 26.56 -0.85 23.17
C ALA A 226 27.85 -0.15 22.75
N ASP A 227 27.87 0.40 21.53
CA ASP A 227 29.04 1.11 21.01
C ASP A 227 29.28 2.39 21.82
N GLN A 228 30.39 2.42 22.56
CA GLN A 228 30.72 3.50 23.48
C GLN A 228 31.03 4.83 22.79
N ARG A 229 31.30 4.82 21.47
CA ARG A 229 31.44 6.06 20.67
C ARG A 229 30.17 6.92 20.77
N PHE A 230 29.01 6.29 20.97
CA PHE A 230 27.72 6.96 21.09
C PHE A 230 27.22 7.09 22.54
N ALA A 231 28.04 6.87 23.56
CA ALA A 231 27.60 7.04 24.95
C ALA A 231 27.30 8.51 25.30
N ASN A 232 28.21 9.40 24.92
CA ASN A 232 28.15 10.84 25.22
C ASN A 232 28.19 11.70 23.94
N ALA A 233 27.82 11.12 22.80
CA ALA A 233 27.79 11.81 21.50
C ALA A 233 26.38 11.82 20.90
N SER A 234 26.10 12.79 20.02
CA SER A 234 24.89 12.77 19.20
C SER A 234 24.94 11.59 18.21
N ILE A 235 23.80 10.94 17.95
CA ILE A 235 23.69 9.92 16.91
C ILE A 235 23.26 10.59 15.59
N PRO A 236 23.98 10.40 14.48
CA PRO A 236 23.52 10.81 13.14
C PRO A 236 22.20 10.12 12.78
N VAL A 237 21.26 10.86 12.22
CA VAL A 237 19.96 10.32 11.79
C VAL A 237 19.66 10.82 10.38
N TYR A 238 19.65 9.93 9.40
CA TYR A 238 19.18 10.23 8.05
C TYR A 238 17.67 10.04 7.96
N VAL A 239 16.99 11.05 7.42
CA VAL A 239 15.53 11.07 7.24
C VAL A 239 15.20 11.18 5.76
N GLY A 240 14.61 10.13 5.19
CA GLY A 240 14.19 10.06 3.78
C GLY A 240 14.87 8.94 2.98
N LEU A 241 14.42 8.74 1.75
CA LEU A 241 14.99 7.77 0.79
C LEU A 241 16.37 8.22 0.29
N ALA A 242 17.38 7.37 0.55
CA ALA A 242 18.70 7.38 -0.09
C ALA A 242 19.24 8.79 -0.41
N GLY A 243 19.51 9.08 -1.69
CA GLY A 243 20.14 10.33 -2.16
C GLY A 243 19.42 11.64 -1.81
N ASN A 244 18.19 11.60 -1.28
CA ASN A 244 17.44 12.77 -0.81
C ASN A 244 17.33 12.84 0.73
N ALA A 245 18.00 11.95 1.46
CA ALA A 245 17.92 11.90 2.91
C ALA A 245 18.54 13.15 3.55
N THR A 246 17.84 13.72 4.53
CA THR A 246 18.34 14.87 5.30
C THR A 246 19.04 14.38 6.55
N LEU A 247 20.25 14.90 6.81
CA LEU A 247 21.01 14.58 8.02
C LEU A 247 20.52 15.40 9.22
N HIS A 248 20.04 14.72 10.24
CA HIS A 248 19.74 15.23 11.57
C HIS A 248 20.69 14.63 12.62
N ARG A 249 20.59 15.13 13.86
CA ARG A 249 21.37 14.63 15.00
C ARG A 249 20.47 14.41 16.19
N LEU A 250 20.39 13.15 16.64
CA LEU A 250 19.72 12.80 17.88
C LEU A 250 20.65 13.15 19.07
N PRO A 251 20.26 14.08 19.96
CA PRO A 251 21.10 14.48 21.08
C PRO A 251 21.26 13.37 22.13
N THR A 252 22.23 13.54 23.03
CA THR A 252 22.44 12.63 24.18
C THR A 252 21.30 12.70 25.19
N ARG A 253 20.59 13.84 25.24
CA ARG A 253 19.41 14.07 26.08
C ARG A 253 18.36 14.84 25.30
N GLY A 254 17.10 14.48 25.51
CA GLY A 254 15.96 15.10 24.85
C GLY A 254 15.64 14.49 23.47
N PRO A 255 14.53 14.94 22.87
CA PRO A 255 14.04 14.39 21.62
C PRO A 255 14.60 15.09 20.38
N LEU A 256 14.61 14.35 19.27
CA LEU A 256 14.69 14.86 17.90
C LEU A 256 13.29 14.73 17.27
N THR A 257 12.78 15.81 16.69
CA THR A 257 11.51 15.81 15.94
C THR A 257 11.79 15.99 14.46
N VAL A 258 11.20 15.16 13.62
CA VAL A 258 11.38 15.16 12.16
C VAL A 258 10.00 15.12 11.47
N PRO A 259 9.84 15.75 10.30
CA PRO A 259 8.58 15.71 9.56
C PRO A 259 8.33 14.33 8.95
N ASN A 260 7.06 13.96 8.82
CA ASN A 260 6.63 12.79 8.06
C ASN A 260 6.41 13.14 6.59
N ARG A 261 6.43 12.15 5.70
CA ARG A 261 6.15 12.34 4.26
C ARG A 261 4.69 12.78 3.97
N GLN A 262 3.74 12.40 4.82
CA GLN A 262 2.31 12.75 4.70
C GLN A 262 1.70 12.45 3.32
N ILE A 263 2.09 11.34 2.67
CA ILE A 263 1.65 11.05 1.29
C ILE A 263 0.13 10.86 1.16
N GLY A 264 -0.55 10.49 2.25
CA GLY A 264 -2.01 10.35 2.27
C GLY A 264 -2.79 11.64 1.94
N THR A 265 -2.20 12.82 2.17
CA THR A 265 -2.79 14.13 1.82
C THR A 265 -2.49 14.53 0.36
N ILE A 266 -1.56 13.85 -0.29
CA ILE A 266 -1.25 14.08 -1.71
C ILE A 266 -2.24 13.27 -2.53
N ASN A 267 -3.11 13.96 -3.27
CA ASN A 267 -4.11 13.31 -4.11
C ASN A 267 -3.48 12.60 -5.31
N THR A 268 -3.76 11.30 -5.45
CA THR A 268 -3.43 10.49 -6.63
C THR A 268 -4.15 11.01 -7.88
N ILE A 269 -5.42 11.37 -7.74
CA ILE A 269 -6.22 12.07 -8.75
C ILE A 269 -6.50 13.49 -8.27
N GLU A 270 -6.10 14.49 -9.06
CA GLU A 270 -6.19 15.89 -8.67
C GLU A 270 -7.62 16.32 -8.30
N GLY A 271 -7.74 16.97 -7.13
CA GLY A 271 -9.03 17.39 -6.58
C GLY A 271 -9.91 16.26 -6.05
N ASN A 272 -9.38 15.05 -5.81
CA ASN A 272 -10.10 14.02 -5.08
C ASN A 272 -10.44 14.50 -3.66
N LEU A 273 -11.73 14.47 -3.33
CA LEU A 273 -12.28 14.89 -2.05
C LEU A 273 -12.37 13.73 -1.05
N ALA A 274 -12.26 12.47 -1.51
CA ALA A 274 -12.52 11.28 -0.72
C ALA A 274 -11.27 10.52 -0.26
N GLN A 275 -10.11 10.81 -0.86
CA GLN A 275 -8.90 10.01 -0.65
C GLN A 275 -8.57 9.84 0.84
N CYS A 276 -8.27 8.60 1.23
CA CYS A 276 -7.89 8.21 2.59
C CYS A 276 -8.90 8.56 3.69
N SER A 277 -10.14 8.87 3.32
CA SER A 277 -11.23 9.10 4.28
C SER A 277 -11.67 7.77 4.91
N PRO A 278 -12.26 7.78 6.12
CA PRO A 278 -12.80 6.57 6.73
C PRO A 278 -13.90 5.94 5.86
N VAL A 279 -13.87 4.60 5.73
CA VAL A 279 -14.82 3.83 4.91
C VAL A 279 -15.41 2.66 5.71
N SER A 280 -16.68 2.34 5.45
CA SER A 280 -17.37 1.18 6.00
C SER A 280 -18.34 0.56 4.98
N SER A 281 -18.50 -0.76 5.01
CA SER A 281 -19.53 -1.51 4.29
C SER A 281 -20.35 -2.31 5.30
N PRO A 282 -21.69 -2.34 5.19
CA PRO A 282 -22.52 -3.27 5.96
C PRO A 282 -22.54 -4.68 5.35
N ASP A 283 -22.17 -4.80 4.08
CA ASP A 283 -22.21 -6.04 3.31
C ASP A 283 -20.88 -6.81 3.44
N GLU A 284 -20.97 -8.15 3.40
CA GLU A 284 -19.80 -9.04 3.38
C GLU A 284 -18.96 -8.84 2.12
N PHE A 285 -17.67 -9.09 2.22
CA PHE A 285 -16.72 -8.91 1.13
C PHE A 285 -15.72 -10.07 1.05
N GLU A 286 -15.20 -10.29 -0.15
CA GLU A 286 -14.20 -11.30 -0.45
C GLU A 286 -12.93 -11.12 0.38
N ARG A 287 -12.24 -12.22 0.68
CA ARG A 287 -11.08 -12.19 1.59
C ARG A 287 -10.01 -11.25 1.04
N GLY A 288 -9.67 -10.24 1.84
CA GLY A 288 -8.68 -9.24 1.44
C GLY A 288 -9.19 -8.12 0.54
N GLN A 289 -10.46 -8.16 0.13
CA GLN A 289 -11.07 -7.14 -0.73
C GLN A 289 -11.78 -6.09 0.10
N PHE A 290 -11.00 -5.35 0.90
CA PHE A 290 -11.54 -4.48 1.95
C PHE A 290 -12.27 -3.25 1.40
N PRO A 291 -13.32 -2.75 2.07
CA PRO A 291 -13.99 -1.49 1.72
C PRO A 291 -13.06 -0.28 1.70
N ILE A 292 -12.05 -0.23 2.57
CA ILE A 292 -11.08 0.89 2.64
C ILE A 292 -10.28 1.07 1.35
N SER A 293 -10.19 0.04 0.50
CA SER A 293 -9.46 0.10 -0.76
C SER A 293 -10.02 1.15 -1.70
N VAL A 294 -11.34 1.41 -1.67
CA VAL A 294 -12.00 2.33 -2.61
C VAL A 294 -11.51 3.78 -2.53
N VAL A 295 -10.73 4.16 -1.51
CA VAL A 295 -10.18 5.52 -1.37
C VAL A 295 -8.68 5.54 -1.10
N ASP A 296 -7.97 4.41 -1.24
CA ASP A 296 -6.57 4.33 -0.83
C ASP A 296 -5.56 4.83 -1.89
N GLY A 297 -6.04 5.06 -3.12
CA GLY A 297 -5.27 5.62 -4.24
C GLY A 297 -4.43 4.60 -5.01
N ALA A 298 -4.54 3.30 -4.72
CA ALA A 298 -3.89 2.23 -5.47
C ALA A 298 -4.88 1.49 -6.38
N THR A 299 -4.37 0.94 -7.48
CA THR A 299 -5.17 0.10 -8.40
C THR A 299 -5.08 -1.38 -8.09
N SER A 300 -4.11 -1.78 -7.27
CA SER A 300 -3.87 -3.18 -6.89
C SER A 300 -4.77 -3.68 -5.78
N THR A 301 -5.28 -2.78 -4.95
CA THR A 301 -6.24 -3.05 -3.88
C THR A 301 -7.63 -2.76 -4.41
N ARG A 302 -8.63 -3.49 -3.93
CA ARG A 302 -10.02 -3.28 -4.34
C ARG A 302 -10.98 -3.76 -3.26
N TRP A 303 -12.17 -3.19 -3.25
CA TRP A 303 -13.31 -3.74 -2.53
C TRP A 303 -14.09 -4.65 -3.47
N GLN A 304 -14.56 -5.78 -2.94
CA GLN A 304 -15.37 -6.74 -3.70
C GLN A 304 -16.37 -7.42 -2.76
N PRO A 305 -17.68 -7.17 -2.91
CA PRO A 305 -18.71 -7.92 -2.19
C PRO A 305 -18.71 -9.41 -2.52
N THR A 306 -19.22 -10.25 -1.61
CA THR A 306 -19.33 -11.71 -1.82
C THR A 306 -20.46 -12.14 -2.76
N SER A 307 -21.25 -11.20 -3.30
CA SER A 307 -22.36 -11.49 -4.22
C SER A 307 -22.54 -10.38 -5.24
N SER A 308 -23.00 -10.73 -6.45
CA SER A 308 -23.37 -9.75 -7.49
C SER A 308 -24.67 -9.00 -7.21
N ASN A 309 -25.37 -9.33 -6.13
CA ASN A 309 -26.49 -8.54 -5.62
C ASN A 309 -26.06 -7.12 -5.25
N SER A 310 -27.05 -6.25 -5.05
CA SER A 310 -26.81 -4.90 -4.55
C SER A 310 -25.92 -4.95 -3.30
N SER A 311 -24.89 -4.12 -3.26
CA SER A 311 -23.98 -3.98 -2.12
C SER A 311 -23.51 -2.54 -2.03
N SER A 312 -23.15 -2.08 -0.84
CA SER A 312 -22.90 -0.67 -0.57
C SER A 312 -21.61 -0.42 0.22
N VAL A 313 -20.92 0.65 -0.15
CA VAL A 313 -19.76 1.16 0.59
C VAL A 313 -19.97 2.63 0.89
N THR A 314 -19.69 3.02 2.13
CA THR A 314 -19.92 4.39 2.63
C THR A 314 -18.63 5.03 3.09
N ILE A 315 -18.34 6.21 2.55
CA ILE A 315 -17.24 7.07 2.93
C ILE A 315 -17.76 8.14 3.90
N ASN A 316 -17.03 8.36 4.99
CA ASN A 316 -17.26 9.45 5.92
C ASN A 316 -16.33 10.63 5.59
N LEU A 317 -16.87 11.65 4.94
CA LEU A 317 -16.16 12.85 4.51
C LEU A 317 -16.11 13.92 5.61
N GLY A 318 -16.82 13.70 6.73
CA GLY A 318 -16.98 14.66 7.81
C GLY A 318 -15.74 14.92 8.68
N VAL A 319 -14.67 14.14 8.50
CA VAL A 319 -13.38 14.26 9.22
C VAL A 319 -12.34 15.02 8.39
N THR A 320 -12.48 15.03 7.07
CA THR A 320 -11.47 15.50 6.12
C THR A 320 -11.74 16.90 5.56
N MET A 321 -12.86 17.57 5.91
CA MET A 321 -13.28 18.82 5.26
C MET A 321 -13.75 19.93 6.19
N ASP A 322 -13.37 21.17 5.83
CA ASP A 322 -14.09 22.37 6.23
C ASP A 322 -15.39 22.47 5.40
N ARG A 323 -16.52 22.16 6.05
CA ARG A 323 -17.77 21.72 5.39
C ARG A 323 -18.49 22.77 4.57
N ALA A 324 -18.17 24.05 4.74
CA ALA A 324 -19.05 25.12 4.26
C ALA A 324 -18.95 25.41 2.75
N GLN A 325 -17.98 24.83 2.01
CA GLN A 325 -17.73 25.24 0.62
C GLN A 325 -17.29 24.11 -0.33
N THR A 326 -17.28 22.84 0.09
CA THR A 326 -16.86 21.75 -0.79
C THR A 326 -18.03 21.25 -1.65
N ILE A 327 -17.84 21.37 -2.95
CA ILE A 327 -18.81 20.98 -3.99
C ILE A 327 -18.24 19.86 -4.84
N ALA A 328 -19.02 18.82 -5.09
CA ALA A 328 -18.69 17.78 -6.04
C ALA A 328 -19.05 18.25 -7.46
N SER A 329 -18.13 18.10 -8.40
CA SER A 329 -18.35 18.37 -9.83
C SER A 329 -18.53 17.08 -10.64
N GLY A 330 -18.19 15.93 -10.08
CA GLY A 330 -18.18 14.67 -10.80
C GLY A 330 -17.65 13.51 -9.97
N PHE A 331 -17.60 12.34 -10.61
CA PHE A 331 -17.06 11.13 -10.02
C PHE A 331 -16.13 10.43 -11.01
N HIS A 332 -15.09 9.80 -10.49
CA HIS A 332 -14.27 8.87 -11.24
C HIS A 332 -14.22 7.55 -10.49
N PHE A 333 -14.32 6.45 -11.24
CA PHE A 333 -14.31 5.11 -10.72
C PHE A 333 -13.29 4.28 -11.49
N GLU A 334 -12.50 3.50 -10.75
CA GLU A 334 -11.67 2.43 -11.26
C GLU A 334 -12.25 1.10 -10.77
N TRP A 335 -12.83 0.36 -11.71
CA TRP A 335 -13.52 -0.89 -11.47
C TRP A 335 -12.60 -2.11 -11.57
N ALA A 336 -11.31 -1.93 -11.83
CA ALA A 336 -10.37 -3.02 -12.10
C ALA A 336 -10.89 -3.93 -13.24
N GLN A 337 -10.88 -5.26 -13.05
CA GLN A 337 -11.25 -6.22 -14.09
C GLN A 337 -12.72 -6.64 -14.06
N ALA A 338 -13.48 -6.27 -13.03
CA ALA A 338 -14.87 -6.70 -12.84
C ALA A 338 -15.82 -5.50 -12.64
N PRO A 339 -16.19 -4.78 -13.72
CA PRO A 339 -17.13 -3.66 -13.64
C PRO A 339 -18.52 -4.08 -13.13
N PRO A 340 -19.19 -3.23 -12.32
CA PRO A 340 -20.60 -3.44 -12.00
C PRO A 340 -21.47 -3.14 -13.22
N THR A 341 -22.67 -3.72 -13.26
CA THR A 341 -23.67 -3.37 -14.30
C THR A 341 -24.29 -2.00 -14.00
N ASN A 342 -24.56 -1.74 -12.72
CA ASN A 342 -25.16 -0.49 -12.27
C ASN A 342 -24.42 0.04 -11.04
N ALA A 343 -24.35 1.37 -10.93
CA ALA A 343 -23.80 2.05 -9.76
C ALA A 343 -24.63 3.28 -9.41
N THR A 344 -24.84 3.55 -8.13
CA THR A 344 -25.58 4.73 -7.65
C THR A 344 -24.79 5.41 -6.54
N VAL A 345 -24.63 6.73 -6.65
CA VAL A 345 -24.00 7.56 -5.61
C VAL A 345 -25.07 8.34 -4.85
N ILE A 346 -25.00 8.25 -3.52
CA ILE A 346 -25.96 8.84 -2.60
C ILE A 346 -25.20 9.71 -1.59
N PHE A 347 -25.59 10.98 -1.43
CA PHE A 347 -25.09 11.87 -0.38
C PHE A 347 -26.11 11.96 0.75
N HIS A 348 -25.63 11.91 2.00
CA HIS A 348 -26.45 11.99 3.20
C HIS A 348 -25.65 12.49 4.40
N ASP A 349 -26.33 13.09 5.39
CA ASP A 349 -25.70 13.66 6.57
C ASP A 349 -25.78 12.78 7.83
N GLU A 350 -26.65 11.77 7.79
CA GLU A 350 -26.91 10.83 8.87
C GLU A 350 -26.47 9.43 8.46
N PRO A 351 -25.79 8.66 9.31
CA PRO A 351 -25.31 7.33 8.96
C PRO A 351 -26.47 6.41 8.54
N LEU A 352 -26.38 5.86 7.33
CA LEU A 352 -27.31 4.83 6.87
C LEU A 352 -27.00 3.52 7.62
N LEU A 353 -27.99 2.99 8.32
CA LEU A 353 -27.87 1.75 9.09
C LEU A 353 -28.26 0.55 8.21
N GLY A 354 -27.34 -0.39 8.02
CA GLY A 354 -27.58 -1.63 7.29
C GLY A 354 -27.58 -1.47 5.76
N HIS A 355 -28.18 -2.44 5.08
CA HIS A 355 -28.20 -2.52 3.62
C HIS A 355 -29.00 -1.35 3.00
N VAL A 356 -28.38 -0.58 2.10
CA VAL A 356 -28.98 0.62 1.51
C VAL A 356 -29.76 0.26 0.24
N SER A 357 -31.08 0.44 0.27
CA SER A 357 -31.93 0.30 -0.92
C SER A 357 -31.99 1.60 -1.72
N VAL A 358 -31.63 1.53 -3.00
CA VAL A 358 -31.67 2.67 -3.94
C VAL A 358 -33.11 3.21 -4.15
N ALA A 359 -34.14 2.38 -3.94
CA ALA A 359 -35.54 2.77 -4.14
C ALA A 359 -36.08 3.72 -3.05
N SER A 360 -35.44 3.78 -1.87
CA SER A 360 -35.85 4.64 -0.75
C SER A 360 -34.65 4.91 0.15
N PRO A 361 -33.73 5.81 -0.24
CA PRO A 361 -32.46 6.02 0.46
C PRO A 361 -32.62 6.72 1.83
N GLY A 362 -33.85 7.11 2.21
CA GLY A 362 -34.18 7.78 3.45
C GLY A 362 -34.50 9.28 3.25
N PRO A 363 -35.12 9.94 4.26
CA PRO A 363 -35.65 11.31 4.13
C PRO A 363 -34.58 12.39 3.95
N ASN A 364 -33.31 12.12 4.32
CA ASN A 364 -32.18 13.07 4.24
C ASN A 364 -31.06 12.58 3.32
N ALA A 365 -31.39 11.70 2.37
CA ALA A 365 -30.44 11.15 1.41
C ALA A 365 -30.82 11.59 0.00
N ARG A 366 -29.83 12.08 -0.75
CA ARG A 366 -29.98 12.54 -2.13
C ARG A 366 -29.21 11.60 -3.05
N ILE A 367 -29.88 11.02 -4.04
CA ILE A 367 -29.21 10.37 -5.16
C ILE A 367 -28.57 11.47 -6.02
N VAL A 368 -27.26 11.39 -6.19
CA VAL A 368 -26.45 12.40 -6.91
C VAL A 368 -26.10 11.91 -8.31
N ALA A 369 -25.88 10.61 -8.47
CA ALA A 369 -25.65 9.99 -9.76
C ALA A 369 -26.24 8.58 -9.78
N ALA A 370 -26.80 8.19 -10.92
CA ALA A 370 -27.25 6.83 -11.20
C ALA A 370 -26.71 6.41 -12.56
N LEU A 371 -25.87 5.38 -12.56
CA LEU A 371 -25.23 4.79 -13.72
C LEU A 371 -25.89 3.44 -13.99
N THR A 372 -26.44 3.27 -15.19
CA THR A 372 -27.07 2.02 -15.63
C THR A 372 -26.41 1.51 -16.89
N ASN A 373 -26.23 0.19 -17.01
CA ASN A 373 -25.55 -0.44 -18.14
C ASN A 373 -24.14 0.17 -18.36
N ILE A 374 -23.33 0.20 -17.31
CA ILE A 374 -21.98 0.78 -17.36
C ILE A 374 -21.17 0.13 -18.48
N GLU A 375 -20.65 0.93 -19.40
CA GLU A 375 -19.80 0.44 -20.48
C GLU A 375 -18.42 0.04 -19.95
N GLN A 376 -17.89 -1.08 -20.44
CA GLN A 376 -16.50 -1.45 -20.18
C GLN A 376 -15.60 -0.54 -21.01
N SER A 377 -14.75 0.26 -20.36
CA SER A 377 -13.80 1.12 -21.07
C SER A 377 -12.70 0.33 -21.78
N ARG A 378 -12.46 -0.92 -21.35
CA ARG A 378 -11.46 -1.82 -21.90
C ARG A 378 -12.03 -3.24 -21.97
N PRO A 379 -12.98 -3.50 -22.89
CA PRO A 379 -13.47 -4.86 -23.10
C PRO A 379 -12.31 -5.74 -23.54
N TYR A 380 -12.31 -6.99 -23.07
CA TYR A 380 -11.31 -7.96 -23.49
C TYR A 380 -11.43 -8.24 -25.00
N ASP A 381 -10.30 -8.20 -25.68
CA ASP A 381 -10.19 -8.51 -27.11
C ASP A 381 -9.02 -9.48 -27.32
N GLU A 382 -9.34 -10.69 -27.78
CA GLU A 382 -8.37 -11.76 -27.99
C GLU A 382 -7.34 -11.42 -29.08
N GLU A 383 -7.72 -10.63 -30.09
CA GLU A 383 -6.82 -10.29 -31.21
C GLU A 383 -5.76 -9.24 -30.82
N SER A 384 -6.11 -8.32 -29.92
CA SER A 384 -5.23 -7.21 -29.52
C SER A 384 -4.60 -7.37 -28.14
N THR A 385 -5.05 -8.33 -27.33
CA THR A 385 -4.52 -8.54 -25.97
C THR A 385 -3.40 -9.56 -25.97
N ASP A 386 -2.15 -9.07 -25.97
CA ASP A 386 -1.01 -9.93 -25.62
C ASP A 386 -0.92 -10.11 -24.10
N LEU A 387 -1.11 -11.35 -23.65
CA LEU A 387 -0.96 -11.76 -22.25
C LEU A 387 0.50 -12.02 -21.87
N ASN A 388 1.41 -12.15 -22.84
CA ASN A 388 2.84 -12.32 -22.58
C ASN A 388 3.55 -10.98 -22.35
N GLU A 389 2.92 -9.86 -22.68
CA GLU A 389 3.50 -8.53 -22.48
C GLU A 389 3.59 -8.18 -20.99
N ILE A 390 4.79 -7.83 -20.52
CA ILE A 390 5.01 -7.29 -19.17
C ILE A 390 4.55 -5.84 -19.17
N ARG A 391 3.37 -5.60 -18.59
CA ARG A 391 2.79 -4.28 -18.38
C ARG A 391 1.98 -4.22 -17.09
N ILE A 392 2.00 -3.07 -16.45
CA ILE A 392 1.15 -2.79 -15.29
C ILE A 392 -0.32 -2.94 -15.72
N PRO A 393 -1.12 -3.76 -15.03
CA PRO A 393 -2.54 -3.91 -15.34
C PRO A 393 -3.27 -2.56 -15.24
N VAL A 394 -4.07 -2.27 -16.26
CA VAL A 394 -4.96 -1.11 -16.30
C VAL A 394 -6.40 -1.63 -16.27
N GLY A 395 -7.20 -1.14 -15.33
CA GLY A 395 -8.57 -1.57 -15.16
C GLY A 395 -9.57 -0.78 -16.01
N ASN A 396 -10.84 -1.14 -15.82
CA ASN A 396 -11.98 -0.48 -16.42
C ASN A 396 -12.36 0.74 -15.61
N THR A 397 -12.52 1.89 -16.27
CA THR A 397 -12.84 3.15 -15.60
C THR A 397 -14.14 3.74 -16.09
N THR A 398 -14.77 4.54 -15.25
CA THR A 398 -15.89 5.39 -15.63
C THR A 398 -15.70 6.76 -15.00
N THR A 399 -15.81 7.82 -15.81
CA THR A 399 -15.76 9.20 -15.32
C THR A 399 -17.03 9.91 -15.74
N ILE A 400 -17.72 10.51 -14.78
CA ILE A 400 -18.91 11.33 -15.01
C ILE A 400 -18.72 12.72 -14.44
N GLN A 401 -19.29 13.71 -15.13
CA GLN A 401 -19.46 15.06 -14.61
C GLN A 401 -20.93 15.24 -14.22
N LEU A 402 -21.17 15.98 -13.15
CA LEU A 402 -22.52 16.34 -12.73
C LEU A 402 -22.98 17.57 -13.50
N ASP A 403 -24.25 17.57 -13.91
CA ASP A 403 -24.86 18.71 -14.60
C ASP A 403 -24.84 19.99 -13.75
N GLU A 404 -24.96 19.81 -12.43
CA GLU A 404 -24.85 20.87 -11.44
C GLU A 404 -23.86 20.47 -10.34
N GLN A 405 -23.11 21.44 -9.84
CA GLN A 405 -22.23 21.23 -8.70
C GLN A 405 -23.07 20.95 -7.44
N VAL A 406 -22.80 19.81 -6.78
CA VAL A 406 -23.60 19.37 -5.63
C VAL A 406 -22.80 19.53 -4.34
N PRO A 407 -23.33 20.22 -3.31
CA PRO A 407 -22.70 20.26 -2.00
C PRO A 407 -22.45 18.86 -1.45
N VAL A 408 -21.22 18.61 -0.99
CA VAL A 408 -20.84 17.33 -0.42
C VAL A 408 -21.45 17.21 0.98
N ALA A 409 -22.18 16.12 1.22
CA ALA A 409 -22.72 15.80 2.53
C ALA A 409 -21.67 15.15 3.43
N ARG A 410 -21.98 14.94 4.71
CA ARG A 410 -21.06 14.27 5.66
C ARG A 410 -20.66 12.86 5.19
N TYR A 411 -21.55 12.15 4.52
CA TYR A 411 -21.33 10.81 4.03
C TYR A 411 -21.67 10.70 2.55
N ALA A 412 -20.91 9.86 1.86
CA ALA A 412 -21.20 9.43 0.50
C ALA A 412 -21.28 7.90 0.46
N THR A 413 -22.38 7.36 -0.05
CA THR A 413 -22.56 5.92 -0.25
C THR A 413 -22.57 5.60 -1.73
N LEU A 414 -21.73 4.65 -2.14
CA LEU A 414 -21.76 4.02 -3.44
C LEU A 414 -22.46 2.68 -3.31
N VAL A 415 -23.54 2.50 -4.07
CA VAL A 415 -24.25 1.22 -4.21
C VAL A 415 -23.94 0.65 -5.58
N ILE A 416 -23.43 -0.58 -5.64
CA ILE A 416 -23.13 -1.29 -6.90
C ILE A 416 -23.98 -2.55 -7.01
N SER A 417 -24.30 -2.96 -8.23
CA SER A 417 -24.92 -4.25 -8.51
C SER A 417 -24.49 -4.84 -9.85
N GLY A 418 -24.55 -6.17 -9.94
CA GLY A 418 -24.04 -6.95 -11.04
C GLY A 418 -22.52 -7.09 -11.00
N ASN A 419 -22.02 -7.96 -11.86
CA ASN A 419 -20.61 -8.15 -12.12
C ASN A 419 -20.45 -8.59 -13.58
N GLN A 420 -19.90 -7.72 -14.41
CA GLN A 420 -19.78 -7.95 -15.85
C GLN A 420 -18.63 -8.91 -16.22
N ALA A 421 -17.81 -9.33 -15.26
CA ALA A 421 -16.75 -10.31 -15.49
C ALA A 421 -17.19 -11.76 -15.24
N LEU A 422 -18.36 -11.99 -14.62
CA LEU A 422 -18.89 -13.33 -14.38
C LEU A 422 -19.27 -14.01 -15.70
N ARG A 423 -18.84 -15.26 -15.86
CA ARG A 423 -19.23 -16.17 -16.94
C ARG A 423 -20.19 -17.25 -16.41
N ASP A 424 -20.88 -17.92 -17.32
CA ASP A 424 -21.75 -19.03 -16.97
C ASP A 424 -20.97 -20.13 -16.23
N GLY A 425 -21.35 -20.39 -14.98
CA GLY A 425 -20.72 -21.39 -14.12
C GLY A 425 -19.66 -20.87 -13.14
N ASP A 426 -19.33 -19.58 -13.18
CA ASP A 426 -18.50 -18.94 -12.16
C ASP A 426 -19.23 -18.86 -10.81
N GLU A 427 -18.47 -18.82 -9.70
CA GLU A 427 -19.05 -18.52 -8.39
C GLU A 427 -19.60 -17.08 -8.36
N ASP A 428 -20.78 -16.89 -7.76
CA ASP A 428 -21.37 -15.55 -7.64
C ASP A 428 -20.51 -14.69 -6.73
N VAL A 429 -19.98 -13.59 -7.27
CA VAL A 429 -19.22 -12.59 -6.53
C VAL A 429 -19.54 -11.19 -7.06
N GLY A 430 -19.41 -10.19 -6.19
CA GLY A 430 -19.65 -8.80 -6.52
C GLY A 430 -18.63 -8.24 -7.51
N ALA A 431 -19.00 -7.14 -8.15
CA ALA A 431 -18.07 -6.32 -8.92
C ALA A 431 -17.00 -5.68 -8.02
N THR A 432 -15.90 -5.25 -8.64
CA THR A 432 -14.77 -4.66 -7.94
C THR A 432 -14.78 -3.14 -8.01
N VAL A 433 -14.34 -2.49 -6.92
CA VAL A 433 -14.06 -1.06 -6.87
C VAL A 433 -12.65 -0.88 -6.33
N ALA A 434 -11.69 -0.57 -7.20
CA ALA A 434 -10.32 -0.28 -6.80
C ALA A 434 -10.17 1.18 -6.35
N GLU A 435 -10.81 2.12 -7.03
CA GLU A 435 -10.81 3.52 -6.61
C GLU A 435 -12.16 4.18 -6.89
N TRP A 436 -12.65 4.96 -5.94
CA TRP A 436 -13.80 5.84 -6.04
C TRP A 436 -13.37 7.26 -5.64
N VAL A 437 -13.38 8.13 -6.63
CA VAL A 437 -12.98 9.53 -6.52
C VAL A 437 -14.21 10.42 -6.61
N ILE A 438 -14.33 11.32 -5.63
CA ILE A 438 -15.28 12.43 -5.67
C ILE A 438 -14.51 13.66 -6.14
N LEU A 439 -14.82 14.17 -7.33
CA LEU A 439 -14.09 15.27 -7.97
C LEU A 439 -14.58 16.62 -7.42
N GLY A 440 -13.64 17.47 -7.02
CA GLY A 440 -13.90 18.86 -6.64
C GLY A 440 -14.00 19.82 -7.83
N PRO A 441 -14.35 21.09 -7.59
CA PRO A 441 -14.73 22.04 -8.66
C PRO A 441 -13.60 22.40 -9.64
N ASN A 442 -12.34 22.23 -9.22
CA ASN A 442 -11.16 22.52 -10.04
C ASN A 442 -10.59 21.26 -10.73
N SER A 443 -11.25 20.10 -10.63
CA SER A 443 -10.84 18.85 -11.26
C SER A 443 -11.15 18.86 -12.76
N GLY A 444 -10.33 19.53 -13.57
CA GLY A 444 -10.42 19.51 -15.02
C GLY A 444 -10.02 18.16 -15.60
N ARG A 445 -10.97 17.20 -15.69
CA ARG A 445 -10.79 15.77 -16.03
C ARG A 445 -9.94 15.00 -15.00
N ALA A 446 -10.39 13.79 -14.63
CA ALA A 446 -9.64 12.90 -13.76
C ALA A 446 -8.32 12.49 -14.44
N GLN A 447 -7.24 13.21 -14.14
CA GLN A 447 -5.89 12.85 -14.55
C GLN A 447 -5.13 12.37 -13.32
N ARG A 448 -4.71 11.11 -13.35
CA ARG A 448 -3.84 10.56 -12.31
C ARG A 448 -2.50 11.28 -12.39
N ARG A 449 -2.08 11.93 -11.31
CA ARG A 449 -0.73 12.54 -11.23
C ARG A 449 0.29 11.44 -10.97
N ILE A 450 0.51 10.59 -11.96
CA ILE A 450 1.76 9.81 -11.97
C ILE A 450 2.80 10.80 -12.50
N LYS A 451 3.54 11.48 -11.61
CA LYS A 451 4.79 12.13 -12.02
C LYS A 451 5.78 11.00 -12.38
N ARG A 452 5.59 10.37 -13.53
CA ARG A 452 6.66 9.68 -14.23
C ARG A 452 7.51 10.81 -14.78
N VAL A 453 8.72 10.96 -14.26
CA VAL A 453 9.71 11.80 -14.95
C VAL A 453 9.87 11.13 -16.32
N ALA A 454 9.68 11.89 -17.38
CA ALA A 454 9.84 11.36 -18.72
C ALA A 454 11.25 10.77 -18.85
N ILE A 455 11.34 9.49 -19.19
CA ILE A 455 12.60 8.89 -19.61
C ILE A 455 12.91 9.48 -21.00
N PRO A 456 14.14 9.98 -21.25
CA PRO A 456 14.54 10.51 -22.55
C PRO A 456 14.50 9.47 -23.68
#